data_AF-A0A8H7QXP7-F1
#
_entry.id   AF-A0A8H7QXP7-F1
#
_cell.length_a   1.000
_cell.length_b   1.000
_cell.length_c   1.000
_cell.angle_alpha   90.00
_cell.angle_beta   90.00
_cell.angle_gamma   90.00
#
_symmetry.space_group_name_H-M   'P 1'
#
loop_
_entity.id
_entity.type
_entity.pdbx_description
1 polymer ?
#
loop_
_entity_poly.entity_id
_entity_poly.type
_entity_poly.pdbx_seq_one_letter_code
_entity_poly.pdbx_strand_id
1 'polypeptide(L)'
;MLQYLEESSSSTAMEAIPLSMSEVENIIVDSVTDDTILALLQKEIQLKLEIEAVQSEVLLLEKTLNLNQEDERDLAEFEAPKWCVPIKANVMTFDWDKLAKNVQFDVIVTDPPWQLATNAPTRGVAIAYQQLPDVCIEDIPFHKLQTNGFLFIWVINNKYAKAFELMEKWGYTYVDDITWVKQTVNRRMAKGHGYYLQHAKETCLVARKGNDPINFRRSVGSDVIFSERRGQSQKPEELYEMIEELVPNGKYLEIFGRKNNLRDYWVTIGNEL
;
A
#
# COMPACT_ATOMS: atom_id res chain seq x y z
N MET A 1 42.62 -29.43 57.78
CA MET A 1 41.91 -30.72 57.80
C MET A 1 40.99 -30.69 56.57
N LEU A 2 41.53 -30.96 55.36
CA LEU A 2 41.50 -32.25 54.62
C LEU A 2 40.05 -32.76 54.39
N GLN A 3 39.56 -33.24 53.24
CA GLN A 3 39.95 -33.35 51.81
C GLN A 3 38.75 -34.06 51.08
N TYR A 4 38.37 -33.66 49.84
CA TYR A 4 37.68 -34.37 48.69
C TYR A 4 36.54 -35.42 48.91
N LEU A 5 35.45 -35.51 48.11
CA LEU A 5 35.26 -35.78 46.65
C LEU A 5 33.85 -35.27 46.20
N GLU A 6 33.71 -34.49 45.11
CA GLU A 6 33.30 -34.86 43.72
C GLU A 6 31.92 -35.53 43.52
N GLU A 7 30.99 -34.80 42.87
CA GLU A 7 30.28 -35.24 41.66
C GLU A 7 29.59 -34.03 40.98
N SER A 8 29.80 -33.89 39.67
CA SER A 8 29.34 -32.82 38.80
C SER A 8 28.24 -33.30 37.84
N SER A 9 27.21 -32.50 37.57
CA SER A 9 26.67 -32.38 36.21
C SER A 9 25.74 -31.16 36.05
N SER A 10 26.03 -30.42 34.98
CA SER A 10 25.37 -29.22 34.46
C SER A 10 24.29 -29.64 33.46
N SER A 11 23.07 -29.10 33.56
CA SER A 11 22.04 -29.23 32.51
C SER A 11 21.84 -27.87 31.84
N THR A 12 22.49 -27.73 30.69
CA THR A 12 22.38 -26.61 29.75
C THR A 12 21.19 -26.86 28.81
N ALA A 13 20.45 -25.80 28.51
CA ALA A 13 19.37 -25.78 27.53
C ALA A 13 19.81 -26.35 26.17
N MET A 14 19.06 -27.33 25.66
CA MET A 14 19.25 -27.87 24.30
C MET A 14 18.66 -26.90 23.27
N GLU A 15 19.51 -26.46 22.35
CA GLU A 15 19.14 -25.89 21.07
C GLU A 15 18.34 -26.92 20.24
N ALA A 16 17.23 -26.49 19.64
CA ALA A 16 16.47 -27.32 18.71
C ALA A 16 17.26 -27.45 17.39
N ILE A 17 17.81 -28.63 17.17
CA ILE A 17 18.47 -29.02 15.92
C ILE A 17 17.40 -29.15 14.82
N PRO A 18 17.57 -28.56 13.62
CA PRO A 18 16.66 -28.80 12.52
C PRO A 18 16.84 -30.25 12.04
N LEU A 19 15.76 -31.02 12.06
CA LEU A 19 15.72 -32.38 11.53
C LEU A 19 16.04 -32.38 10.04
N SER A 20 16.88 -33.31 9.62
CA SER A 20 17.22 -33.52 8.22
C SER A 20 16.02 -34.12 7.45
N MET A 21 15.91 -33.83 6.14
CA MET A 21 14.80 -34.34 5.31
C MET A 21 14.64 -35.87 5.34
N SER A 22 15.73 -36.61 5.56
CA SER A 22 15.72 -38.07 5.72
C SER A 22 15.06 -38.55 7.03
N GLU A 23 15.02 -37.72 8.07
CA GLU A 23 14.35 -38.04 9.33
C GLU A 23 12.84 -37.78 9.26
N VAL A 24 12.41 -36.84 8.40
CA VAL A 24 11.00 -36.58 8.13
C VAL A 24 10.39 -37.68 7.24
N GLU A 25 11.18 -38.23 6.30
CA GLU A 25 10.76 -39.37 5.46
C GLU A 25 10.44 -40.62 6.27
N ASN A 26 11.15 -40.90 7.37
CA ASN A 26 10.93 -42.10 8.18
C ASN A 26 9.79 -41.99 9.19
N ILE A 27 9.33 -40.78 9.54
CA ILE A 27 8.25 -40.59 10.53
C ILE A 27 6.86 -40.72 9.89
N ILE A 28 6.73 -40.48 8.59
CA ILE A 28 5.42 -40.36 7.92
C ILE A 28 4.96 -41.68 7.26
N VAL A 29 5.87 -42.61 7.00
CA VAL A 29 5.55 -43.85 6.25
C VAL A 29 4.78 -44.88 7.09
N ASP A 30 4.84 -44.82 8.42
CA ASP A 30 4.30 -45.89 9.28
C ASP A 30 2.86 -45.69 9.80
N SER A 31 2.12 -44.64 9.40
CA SER A 31 0.74 -44.46 9.94
C SER A 31 -0.33 -43.81 9.05
N VAL A 32 -0.14 -43.69 7.74
CA VAL A 32 -1.19 -43.16 6.85
C VAL A 32 -1.67 -44.24 5.89
N THR A 33 -2.81 -44.87 6.21
CA THR A 33 -3.44 -45.94 5.42
C THR A 33 -4.38 -45.43 4.32
N ASP A 34 -4.37 -44.13 4.03
CA ASP A 34 -5.27 -43.53 3.06
C ASP A 34 -4.48 -43.06 1.83
N ASP A 35 -4.53 -43.86 0.76
CA ASP A 35 -3.83 -43.61 -0.51
C ASP A 35 -4.08 -42.20 -1.07
N THR A 36 -5.24 -41.60 -0.72
CA THR A 36 -5.56 -40.22 -1.08
C THR A 36 -4.69 -39.18 -0.38
N ILE A 37 -4.34 -39.39 0.89
CA ILE A 37 -3.48 -38.48 1.66
C ILE A 37 -2.04 -38.55 1.13
N LEU A 38 -1.56 -39.75 0.81
CA LEU A 38 -0.23 -39.92 0.22
C LEU A 38 -0.12 -39.23 -1.15
N ALA A 39 -1.16 -39.35 -1.99
CA ALA A 39 -1.23 -38.66 -3.27
C ALA A 39 -1.28 -37.12 -3.13
N LEU A 40 -1.97 -36.61 -2.10
CA LEU A 40 -2.00 -35.17 -1.82
C LEU A 40 -0.64 -34.63 -1.35
N LEU A 41 0.06 -35.37 -0.47
CA LEU A 41 1.40 -35.00 -0.01
C LEU A 41 2.41 -34.98 -1.16
N GLN A 42 2.37 -35.98 -2.04
CA GLN A 42 3.21 -36.01 -3.24
C GLN A 42 2.92 -34.81 -4.17
N LYS A 43 1.64 -34.45 -4.33
CA LYS A 43 1.25 -33.29 -5.12
C LYS A 43 1.69 -31.97 -4.49
N GLU A 44 1.65 -31.85 -3.16
CA GLU A 44 2.14 -30.67 -2.45
C GLU A 44 3.66 -30.49 -2.65
N ILE A 45 4.42 -31.57 -2.57
CA ILE A 45 5.88 -31.56 -2.81
C ILE A 45 6.17 -31.13 -4.26
N GLN A 46 5.45 -31.71 -5.23
CA GLN A 46 5.60 -31.35 -6.64
C GLN A 46 5.31 -29.86 -6.89
N LEU A 47 4.23 -29.34 -6.32
CA LEU A 47 3.87 -27.92 -6.44
C LEU A 47 4.92 -27.00 -5.80
N LYS A 48 5.51 -27.39 -4.66
CA LYS A 48 6.59 -26.61 -4.03
C LYS A 48 7.82 -26.52 -4.92
N LEU A 49 8.21 -27.62 -5.56
CA LEU A 49 9.34 -27.65 -6.50
C LEU A 49 9.08 -26.77 -7.73
N GLU A 50 7.86 -26.80 -8.27
CA GLU A 50 7.48 -25.94 -9.40
C GLU A 50 7.49 -24.45 -9.02
N ILE A 51 6.99 -24.09 -7.83
CA ILE A 51 7.04 -22.70 -7.33
C ILE A 51 8.49 -22.22 -7.20
N GLU A 52 9.38 -23.04 -6.65
CA GLU A 52 10.79 -22.69 -6.46
C GLU A 52 11.53 -22.51 -7.80
N ALA A 53 11.20 -23.33 -8.80
CA ALA A 53 11.72 -23.19 -10.17
C ALA A 53 11.26 -21.87 -10.81
N VAL A 54 9.97 -21.54 -10.70
CA VAL A 54 9.40 -20.29 -11.23
C VAL A 54 10.00 -19.07 -10.52
N GLN A 55 10.18 -19.12 -9.20
CA GLN A 55 10.83 -18.03 -8.44
C GLN A 55 12.26 -17.79 -8.91
N SER A 56 13.01 -18.86 -9.19
CA SER A 56 14.38 -18.77 -9.72
C SER A 56 14.43 -18.17 -11.13
N GLU A 57 13.47 -18.52 -11.98
CA GLU A 57 13.35 -17.98 -13.34
C GLU A 57 12.98 -16.49 -13.32
N VAL A 58 12.04 -16.08 -12.46
CA VAL A 58 11.67 -14.67 -12.24
C VAL A 58 12.89 -13.86 -11.81
N LEU A 59 13.68 -14.36 -10.85
CA LEU A 59 14.89 -13.68 -10.39
C LEU A 59 15.92 -13.49 -11.52
N LEU A 60 16.08 -14.49 -12.39
CA LEU A 60 16.99 -14.41 -13.54
C LEU A 60 16.49 -13.41 -14.60
N LEU A 61 15.18 -13.38 -14.84
CA LEU A 61 14.53 -12.44 -15.74
C LEU A 61 14.64 -11.00 -15.23
N GLU A 62 14.39 -10.76 -13.94
CA GLU A 62 14.59 -9.46 -13.29
C GLU A 62 16.03 -8.95 -13.46
N LYS A 63 17.00 -9.85 -13.30
CA LYS A 63 18.43 -9.53 -13.48
C LYS A 63 18.80 -9.27 -14.94
N THR A 64 18.20 -9.98 -15.88
CA THR A 64 18.47 -9.88 -17.33
C THR A 64 17.78 -8.67 -17.96
N LEU A 65 16.58 -8.33 -17.49
CA LEU A 65 15.81 -7.17 -17.93
C LEU A 65 16.35 -5.84 -17.40
N ASN A 66 17.37 -5.88 -16.54
CA ASN A 66 18.12 -4.70 -16.10
C ASN A 66 17.22 -3.60 -15.49
N LEU A 67 16.07 -4.02 -14.92
CA LEU A 67 15.07 -3.15 -14.31
C LEU A 67 15.62 -2.34 -13.12
N ASN A 68 16.76 -2.77 -12.56
CA ASN A 68 17.40 -2.13 -11.41
C ASN A 68 18.35 -0.97 -11.76
N GLN A 69 18.67 -0.73 -13.05
CA GLN A 69 19.59 0.36 -13.43
C GLN A 69 18.92 1.74 -13.59
N GLU A 70 17.59 1.81 -13.65
CA GLU A 70 16.88 3.09 -13.51
C GLU A 70 16.85 3.53 -12.04
N ASP A 71 16.68 2.59 -11.10
CA ASP A 71 16.63 2.87 -9.65
C ASP A 71 17.92 3.46 -9.07
N GLU A 72 19.12 3.02 -9.50
CA GLU A 72 20.39 3.51 -8.94
C GLU A 72 20.71 4.96 -9.31
N ARG A 73 20.22 5.47 -10.44
CA ARG A 73 20.50 6.85 -10.89
C ARG A 73 19.63 7.88 -10.18
N ASP A 74 18.39 7.54 -9.85
CA ASP A 74 17.47 8.43 -9.12
C ASP A 74 17.70 8.44 -7.60
N LEU A 75 18.38 7.42 -7.05
CA LEU A 75 18.73 7.35 -5.62
C LEU A 75 19.78 8.38 -5.19
N ALA A 76 20.59 8.90 -6.12
CA ALA A 76 21.69 9.80 -5.81
C ALA A 76 21.26 11.27 -5.59
N GLU A 77 20.07 11.68 -6.03
CA GLU A 77 19.62 13.09 -5.99
C GLU A 77 18.34 13.33 -5.17
N PHE A 78 17.66 12.28 -4.67
CA PHE A 78 16.43 12.45 -3.90
C PHE A 78 16.70 12.68 -2.41
N GLU A 79 16.51 13.91 -1.93
CA GLU A 79 16.49 14.23 -0.50
C GLU A 79 15.05 14.30 0.02
N ALA A 80 14.71 13.41 0.95
CA ALA A 80 13.42 13.43 1.61
C ALA A 80 13.29 14.66 2.54
N PRO A 81 12.09 15.26 2.67
CA PRO A 81 11.86 16.36 3.60
C PRO A 81 12.26 15.99 5.04
N LYS A 82 12.81 16.96 5.77
CA LYS A 82 13.47 16.73 7.07
C LYS A 82 12.55 16.10 8.12
N TRP A 83 11.27 16.44 8.09
CA TRP A 83 10.28 16.04 9.09
C TRP A 83 9.23 15.08 8.54
N CYS A 84 9.43 14.52 7.34
CA CYS A 84 8.58 13.47 6.83
C CYS A 84 8.88 12.13 7.51
N VAL A 85 7.88 11.23 7.52
CA VAL A 85 8.05 9.85 8.00
C VAL A 85 7.73 8.90 6.84
N PRO A 86 8.72 8.56 5.99
CA PRO A 86 8.54 7.61 4.91
C PRO A 86 8.64 6.18 5.44
N ILE A 87 7.68 5.33 5.10
CA ILE A 87 7.65 3.91 5.45
C ILE A 87 7.51 3.09 4.17
N LYS A 88 8.64 2.62 3.64
CA LYS A 88 8.65 1.70 2.50
C LYS A 88 8.10 0.34 2.92
N ALA A 89 6.86 0.04 2.53
CA ALA A 89 6.21 -1.22 2.89
C ALA A 89 5.09 -1.57 1.91
N ASN A 90 4.84 -2.87 1.79
CA ASN A 90 3.64 -3.37 1.13
C ASN A 90 2.42 -3.11 1.99
N VAL A 91 1.60 -2.16 1.54
CA VAL A 91 0.34 -1.74 2.15
C VAL A 91 -0.56 -2.94 2.48
N MET A 92 -0.51 -4.01 1.68
CA MET A 92 -1.32 -5.20 1.87
C MET A 92 -0.87 -6.08 3.04
N THR A 93 0.42 -6.09 3.35
CA THR A 93 1.00 -6.94 4.40
C THR A 93 1.52 -6.12 5.59
N PHE A 94 1.32 -4.81 5.56
CA PHE A 94 1.79 -3.91 6.61
C PHE A 94 1.03 -4.18 7.92
N ASP A 95 1.75 -4.11 9.05
CA ASP A 95 1.17 -4.29 10.39
C ASP A 95 0.41 -3.03 10.82
N TRP A 96 -0.79 -2.88 10.26
CA TRP A 96 -1.70 -1.78 10.55
C TRP A 96 -2.15 -1.76 12.02
N ASP A 97 -2.22 -2.92 12.68
CA ASP A 97 -2.63 -3.01 14.09
C ASP A 97 -1.60 -2.36 15.00
N LYS A 98 -0.31 -2.55 14.72
CA LYS A 98 0.75 -1.86 15.45
C LYS A 98 0.70 -0.36 15.24
N LEU A 99 0.45 0.11 14.02
CA LEU A 99 0.32 1.55 13.75
C LEU A 99 -0.90 2.14 14.48
N ALA A 100 -2.07 1.53 14.33
CA ALA A 100 -3.33 1.97 14.93
C ALA A 100 -3.29 2.05 16.46
N LYS A 101 -2.53 1.15 17.11
CA LYS A 101 -2.32 1.16 18.58
C LYS A 101 -1.53 2.38 19.06
N ASN A 102 -0.60 2.88 18.25
CA ASN A 102 0.29 3.97 18.64
C ASN A 102 -0.27 5.34 18.25
N VAL A 103 -0.93 5.42 17.08
CA VAL A 103 -1.37 6.69 16.49
C VAL A 103 -2.75 6.54 15.86
N GLN A 104 -3.60 7.54 16.09
CA GLN A 104 -4.83 7.78 15.34
C GLN A 104 -4.61 9.04 14.50
N PHE A 105 -5.04 9.00 13.24
CA PHE A 105 -4.87 10.09 12.30
C PHE A 105 -6.12 10.96 12.22
N ASP A 106 -5.91 12.26 12.03
CA ASP A 106 -7.00 13.23 11.86
C ASP A 106 -7.43 13.33 10.40
N VAL A 107 -6.48 13.11 9.48
CA VAL A 107 -6.73 13.05 8.04
C VAL A 107 -5.93 11.91 7.41
N ILE A 108 -6.60 11.12 6.59
CA ILE A 108 -6.00 10.09 5.76
C ILE A 108 -6.20 10.45 4.28
N VAL A 109 -5.12 10.45 3.51
CA VAL A 109 -5.13 10.55 2.04
C VAL A 109 -4.79 9.21 1.45
N THR A 110 -5.49 8.80 0.41
CA THR A 110 -5.17 7.57 -0.31
C THR A 110 -5.43 7.71 -1.80
N ASP A 111 -4.50 7.17 -2.60
CA ASP A 111 -4.61 7.03 -4.06
C ASP A 111 -4.47 5.54 -4.41
N PRO A 112 -5.52 4.72 -4.20
CA PRO A 112 -5.43 3.29 -4.43
C PRO A 112 -5.11 3.00 -5.90
N PRO A 113 -4.26 1.99 -6.19
CA PRO A 113 -3.96 1.59 -7.56
C PRO A 113 -5.13 0.76 -8.14
N TRP A 114 -6.25 1.43 -8.42
CA TRP A 114 -7.48 0.83 -8.89
C TRP A 114 -7.27 -0.05 -10.13
N GLN A 115 -7.81 -1.27 -10.10
CA GLN A 115 -7.83 -2.13 -11.27
C GLN A 115 -8.77 -1.56 -12.35
N LEU A 116 -8.22 -1.30 -13.53
CA LEU A 116 -9.00 -0.92 -14.71
C LEU A 116 -9.53 -2.20 -15.37
N ALA A 117 -10.85 -2.29 -15.56
CA ALA A 117 -11.52 -3.49 -16.03
C ALA A 117 -11.15 -3.95 -17.46
N THR A 118 -10.37 -3.17 -18.22
CA THR A 118 -10.02 -3.51 -19.61
C THR A 118 -8.80 -4.41 -19.66
N ASN A 119 -9.04 -5.71 -19.83
CA ASN A 119 -8.05 -6.76 -20.19
C ASN A 119 -7.40 -6.56 -21.59
N ALA A 120 -7.45 -5.37 -22.17
CA ALA A 120 -6.76 -5.03 -23.41
C ALA A 120 -6.53 -3.51 -23.48
N PRO A 121 -5.27 -3.03 -23.43
CA PRO A 121 -4.97 -1.63 -23.73
C PRO A 121 -5.24 -1.41 -25.21
N THR A 122 -6.44 -0.95 -25.56
CA THR A 122 -6.85 -0.75 -26.96
C THR A 122 -6.06 0.36 -27.67
N ARG A 123 -5.11 1.02 -27.00
CA ARG A 123 -4.30 2.11 -27.53
C ARG A 123 -2.85 2.17 -27.00
N GLY A 124 -2.23 1.03 -26.69
CA GLY A 124 -0.77 0.97 -26.46
C GLY A 124 -0.23 1.76 -25.27
N VAL A 125 -1.08 2.16 -24.31
CA VAL A 125 -0.62 2.72 -23.03
C VAL A 125 -0.34 1.55 -22.11
N ALA A 126 0.92 1.12 -22.04
CA ALA A 126 1.38 0.20 -21.02
C ALA A 126 1.18 0.88 -19.65
N ILE A 127 0.35 0.28 -18.81
CA ILE A 127 0.17 0.73 -17.43
C ILE A 127 1.29 0.11 -16.62
N ALA A 128 2.39 0.85 -16.43
CA ALA A 128 3.58 0.39 -15.74
C ALA A 128 3.47 0.49 -14.20
N TYR A 129 2.30 0.15 -13.62
CA TYR A 129 2.14 0.06 -12.17
C TYR A 129 1.29 -1.15 -11.77
N GLN A 130 1.63 -1.78 -10.65
CA GLN A 130 0.88 -2.91 -10.10
C GLN A 130 -0.52 -2.43 -9.68
N GLN A 131 -1.55 -2.95 -10.33
CA GLN A 131 -2.94 -2.69 -9.96
C GLN A 131 -3.38 -3.64 -8.85
N LEU A 132 -4.23 -3.16 -7.95
CA LEU A 132 -4.84 -3.97 -6.90
C LEU A 132 -6.31 -4.27 -7.25
N PRO A 133 -6.74 -5.54 -7.12
CA PRO A 133 -8.14 -5.89 -7.11
C PRO A 133 -8.90 -5.13 -6.01
N ASP A 134 -10.18 -4.85 -6.26
CA ASP A 134 -11.00 -4.08 -5.31
C ASP A 134 -11.07 -4.75 -3.93
N VAL A 135 -11.05 -6.09 -3.88
CA VAL A 135 -11.03 -6.88 -2.63
C VAL A 135 -9.78 -6.62 -1.79
N CYS A 136 -8.63 -6.39 -2.43
CA CYS A 136 -7.40 -6.07 -1.72
C CYS A 136 -7.49 -4.68 -1.09
N ILE A 137 -8.00 -3.69 -1.83
CA ILE A 137 -8.19 -2.33 -1.31
C ILE A 137 -9.16 -2.37 -0.12
N GLU A 138 -10.20 -3.19 -0.22
CA GLU A 138 -11.24 -3.36 0.81
C GLU A 138 -10.71 -3.87 2.16
N ASP A 139 -9.68 -4.72 2.14
CA ASP A 139 -9.09 -5.33 3.34
C ASP A 139 -8.20 -4.36 4.15
N ILE A 140 -7.88 -3.18 3.60
CA ILE A 140 -7.10 -2.18 4.32
C ILE A 140 -7.92 -1.66 5.50
N PRO A 141 -7.39 -1.71 6.74
CA PRO A 141 -8.18 -1.43 7.94
C PRO A 141 -8.28 0.07 8.25
N PHE A 142 -8.75 0.88 7.31
CA PHE A 142 -8.99 2.33 7.51
C PHE A 142 -9.85 2.64 8.75
N HIS A 143 -10.73 1.71 9.12
CA HIS A 143 -11.58 1.84 10.29
C HIS A 143 -10.80 1.83 11.63
N LYS A 144 -9.60 1.21 11.67
CA LYS A 144 -8.73 1.16 12.86
C LYS A 144 -7.82 2.36 12.97
N LEU A 145 -7.48 3.00 11.84
CA LEU A 145 -6.51 4.09 11.77
C LEU A 145 -7.08 5.45 12.17
N GLN A 146 -8.41 5.56 12.17
CA GLN A 146 -9.10 6.81 12.45
C GLN A 146 -10.41 6.58 13.18
N THR A 147 -10.56 7.28 14.30
CA THR A 147 -11.80 7.33 15.10
C THR A 147 -12.63 8.57 14.75
N ASN A 148 -11.98 9.73 14.59
CA ASN A 148 -12.58 11.00 14.23
C ASN A 148 -11.71 11.67 13.16
N GLY A 149 -12.28 12.20 12.07
CA GLY A 149 -11.49 12.88 11.05
C GLY A 149 -12.03 12.77 9.63
N PHE A 150 -11.14 12.99 8.65
CA PHE A 150 -11.47 12.95 7.22
C PHE A 150 -10.64 11.93 6.43
N LEU A 151 -11.27 11.30 5.45
CA LEU A 151 -10.65 10.46 4.44
C LEU A 151 -10.78 11.14 3.09
N PHE A 152 -9.64 11.32 2.41
CA PHE A 152 -9.53 11.81 1.05
C PHE A 152 -9.10 10.65 0.17
N ILE A 153 -9.96 10.23 -0.75
CA ILE A 153 -9.69 9.08 -1.63
C ILE A 153 -9.78 9.50 -3.09
N TRP A 154 -8.68 9.37 -3.82
CA TRP A 154 -8.65 9.57 -5.25
C TRP A 154 -9.37 8.42 -5.97
N VAL A 155 -10.28 8.77 -6.87
CA VAL A 155 -11.11 7.81 -7.59
C VAL A 155 -11.09 8.04 -9.09
N ILE A 156 -11.21 6.94 -9.83
CA ILE A 156 -11.45 6.95 -11.27
C ILE A 156 -12.95 6.80 -11.57
N ASN A 157 -13.38 7.26 -12.75
CA ASN A 157 -14.81 7.36 -13.12
C ASN A 157 -15.62 6.07 -12.93
N ASN A 158 -15.04 4.90 -13.22
CA ASN A 158 -15.72 3.61 -13.07
C ASN A 158 -15.68 3.04 -11.63
N LYS A 159 -15.01 3.70 -10.69
CA LYS A 159 -14.84 3.25 -9.30
C LYS A 159 -15.62 4.06 -8.26
N TYR A 160 -16.41 5.05 -8.67
CA TYR A 160 -17.24 5.84 -7.75
C TYR A 160 -18.15 4.97 -6.87
N ALA A 161 -18.91 4.05 -7.50
CA ALA A 161 -19.82 3.17 -6.77
C ALA A 161 -19.09 2.32 -5.73
N LYS A 162 -17.94 1.73 -6.11
CA LYS A 162 -17.12 0.93 -5.19
C LYS A 162 -16.49 1.80 -4.09
N ALA A 163 -16.03 3.00 -4.40
CA ALA A 163 -15.47 3.91 -3.40
C ALA A 163 -16.51 4.29 -2.32
N PHE A 164 -17.76 4.56 -2.70
CA PHE A 164 -18.84 4.81 -1.73
C PHE A 164 -19.13 3.58 -0.86
N GLU A 165 -19.19 2.39 -1.45
CA GLU A 165 -19.35 1.13 -0.71
C GLU A 165 -18.21 0.91 0.31
N LEU A 166 -16.96 1.19 -0.10
CA LEU A 166 -15.79 1.06 0.76
C LEU A 166 -15.82 2.07 1.92
N MET A 167 -16.18 3.33 1.65
CA MET A 167 -16.35 4.35 2.70
C MET A 167 -17.35 3.89 3.75
N GLU A 168 -18.52 3.41 3.32
CA GLU A 168 -19.57 2.93 4.22
C GLU A 168 -19.07 1.73 5.05
N LYS A 169 -18.40 0.76 4.40
CA LYS A 169 -17.80 -0.39 5.08
C LYS A 169 -16.77 0.01 6.13
N TRP A 170 -15.95 1.02 5.86
CA TRP A 170 -14.94 1.52 6.79
C TRP A 170 -15.51 2.46 7.87
N GLY A 171 -16.81 2.76 7.82
CA GLY A 171 -17.53 3.60 8.78
C GLY A 171 -17.38 5.10 8.52
N TYR A 172 -17.19 5.49 7.26
CA TYR A 172 -17.15 6.89 6.83
C TYR A 172 -18.45 7.27 6.14
N THR A 173 -18.82 8.55 6.28
CA THR A 173 -19.94 9.16 5.57
C THR A 173 -19.38 10.11 4.53
N TYR A 174 -19.78 9.97 3.28
CA TYR A 174 -19.45 10.93 2.22
C TYR A 174 -19.96 12.33 2.59
N VAL A 175 -19.11 13.35 2.41
CA VAL A 175 -19.46 14.74 2.73
C VAL A 175 -19.19 15.71 1.59
N ASP A 176 -18.18 15.48 0.76
CA ASP A 176 -17.78 16.41 -0.31
C ASP A 176 -16.94 15.72 -1.39
N ASP A 177 -16.70 16.39 -2.51
CA ASP A 177 -15.71 15.97 -3.51
C ASP A 177 -14.84 17.13 -4.00
N ILE A 178 -13.56 16.86 -4.19
CA ILE A 178 -12.60 17.80 -4.77
C ILE A 178 -12.33 17.37 -6.21
N THR A 179 -12.55 18.28 -7.15
CA THR A 179 -12.26 18.07 -8.56
C THR A 179 -10.94 18.75 -8.94
N TRP A 180 -9.95 17.95 -9.32
CA TRP A 180 -8.72 18.44 -9.93
C TRP A 180 -8.89 18.55 -11.45
N VAL A 181 -9.00 19.78 -11.94
CA VAL A 181 -8.97 20.09 -13.37
C VAL A 181 -7.53 20.27 -13.82
N LYS A 182 -7.10 19.44 -14.76
CA LYS A 182 -5.72 19.41 -15.23
C LYS A 182 -5.44 20.57 -16.18
N GLN A 183 -4.35 21.28 -15.93
CA GLN A 183 -3.87 22.36 -16.76
C GLN A 183 -2.59 21.94 -17.53
N THR A 184 -2.40 22.49 -18.72
CA THR A 184 -1.13 22.40 -19.46
C THR A 184 -0.19 23.53 -19.03
N VAL A 185 1.11 23.41 -19.36
CA VAL A 185 2.11 24.51 -19.24
C VAL A 185 1.61 25.86 -19.77
N ASN A 186 0.77 25.84 -20.80
CA ASN A 186 0.21 27.03 -21.45
C ASN A 186 -1.11 27.50 -20.83
N ARG A 187 -1.41 27.07 -19.61
CA ARG A 187 -2.60 27.42 -18.83
C ARG A 187 -3.95 27.01 -19.45
N ARG A 188 -3.94 26.06 -20.39
CA ARG A 188 -5.17 25.52 -21.02
C ARG A 188 -5.60 24.22 -20.34
N MET A 189 -6.87 23.87 -20.49
CA MET A 189 -7.38 22.58 -20.02
C MET A 189 -6.67 21.42 -20.72
N ALA A 190 -5.98 20.58 -19.96
CA ALA A 190 -5.30 19.40 -20.45
C ALA A 190 -6.32 18.26 -20.63
N LYS A 191 -6.60 17.90 -21.88
CA LYS A 191 -7.59 16.86 -22.21
C LYS A 191 -6.87 15.55 -22.54
N GLY A 192 -7.11 14.53 -21.72
CA GLY A 192 -6.67 13.17 -21.95
C GLY A 192 -7.65 12.35 -22.77
N HIS A 193 -7.20 11.15 -23.15
CA HIS A 193 -8.04 10.16 -23.80
C HIS A 193 -9.10 9.64 -22.81
N GLY A 194 -10.33 9.48 -23.30
CA GLY A 194 -11.36 8.75 -22.59
C GLY A 194 -12.25 8.01 -23.59
N TYR A 195 -13.07 7.08 -23.08
CA TYR A 195 -13.87 6.20 -23.93
C TYR A 195 -15.07 6.94 -24.54
N TYR A 196 -15.91 7.55 -23.69
CA TYR A 196 -17.09 8.32 -24.12
C TYR A 196 -16.80 9.82 -24.26
N LEU A 197 -16.01 10.39 -23.35
CA LEU A 197 -15.65 11.80 -23.28
C LEU A 197 -14.16 11.93 -23.01
N GLN A 198 -13.55 13.04 -23.43
CA GLN A 198 -12.18 13.36 -23.05
C GLN A 198 -12.09 13.60 -21.54
N HIS A 199 -11.07 13.03 -20.90
CA HIS A 199 -10.87 13.17 -19.47
C HIS A 199 -9.92 14.34 -19.18
N ALA A 200 -10.45 15.41 -18.60
CA ALA A 200 -9.69 16.60 -18.22
C ALA A 200 -9.55 16.77 -16.71
N LYS A 201 -10.18 15.89 -15.93
CA LYS A 201 -10.23 16.00 -14.47
C LYS A 201 -10.02 14.66 -13.79
N GLU A 202 -9.57 14.73 -12.54
CA GLU A 202 -9.64 13.64 -11.56
C GLU A 202 -10.46 14.12 -10.37
N THR A 203 -11.01 13.18 -9.60
CA THR A 203 -11.85 13.49 -8.44
C THR A 203 -11.27 12.80 -7.21
N CYS A 204 -11.22 13.55 -6.11
CA CYS A 204 -10.88 13.08 -4.78
C CYS A 204 -12.15 13.20 -3.93
N LEU A 205 -12.70 12.07 -3.49
CA LEU A 205 -13.88 12.09 -2.63
C LEU A 205 -13.45 12.36 -1.18
N VAL A 206 -14.25 13.13 -0.47
CA VAL A 206 -14.05 13.49 0.94
C VAL A 206 -15.12 12.81 1.78
N ALA A 207 -14.68 12.02 2.74
CA ALA A 207 -15.56 11.32 3.68
C ALA A 207 -15.18 11.66 5.11
N ARG A 208 -16.16 11.78 5.99
CA ARG A 208 -15.99 12.08 7.41
C ARG A 208 -16.29 10.85 8.25
N LYS A 209 -15.54 10.68 9.34
CA LYS A 209 -15.83 9.70 10.38
C LYS A 209 -15.90 10.39 11.74
N GLY A 210 -16.93 10.07 12.52
CA GLY A 210 -17.10 10.62 13.87
C GLY A 210 -17.19 12.16 13.92
N ASN A 211 -16.54 12.74 14.93
CA ASN A 211 -16.52 14.18 15.17
C ASN A 211 -15.46 14.90 14.32
N ASP A 212 -15.62 16.21 14.19
CA ASP A 212 -14.60 17.05 13.54
C ASP A 212 -13.32 17.07 14.42
N PRO A 213 -12.11 17.04 13.83
CA PRO A 213 -10.86 17.21 14.57
C PRO A 213 -10.80 18.53 15.34
N ILE A 214 -9.97 18.58 16.39
CA ILE A 214 -9.96 19.70 17.36
C ILE A 214 -9.68 21.08 16.72
N ASN A 215 -8.80 21.13 15.71
CA ASN A 215 -8.41 22.38 15.04
C ASN A 215 -9.16 22.61 13.72
N PHE A 216 -10.21 21.84 13.45
CA PHE A 216 -10.92 21.89 12.18
C PHE A 216 -11.41 23.30 11.83
N ARG A 217 -11.11 23.73 10.60
CA ARG A 217 -11.57 24.98 9.99
C ARG A 217 -12.56 24.66 8.89
N ARG A 218 -13.57 25.51 8.73
CA ARG A 218 -14.57 25.41 7.65
C ARG A 218 -14.21 26.36 6.52
N SER A 219 -14.59 26.00 5.29
CA SER A 219 -14.52 26.88 4.12
C SER A 219 -13.11 27.41 3.82
N VAL A 220 -12.09 26.55 3.92
CA VAL A 220 -10.68 26.91 3.69
C VAL A 220 -10.32 27.07 2.22
N GLY A 221 -11.11 26.51 1.29
CA GLY A 221 -10.85 26.61 -0.14
C GLY A 221 -12.06 26.23 -1.00
N SER A 222 -11.87 26.31 -2.31
CA SER A 222 -12.83 25.76 -3.29
C SER A 222 -12.62 24.26 -3.41
N ASP A 223 -13.70 23.55 -3.67
CA ASP A 223 -13.78 22.16 -4.16
C ASP A 223 -13.11 21.91 -5.53
N VAL A 224 -12.55 22.94 -6.18
CA VAL A 224 -11.87 22.82 -7.47
C VAL A 224 -10.40 23.20 -7.36
N ILE A 225 -9.54 22.25 -7.70
CA ILE A 225 -8.11 22.49 -7.90
C ILE A 225 -7.86 22.64 -9.39
N PHE A 226 -7.32 23.80 -9.82
CA PHE A 226 -6.93 24.02 -11.21
C PHE A 226 -5.41 24.21 -11.29
N SER A 227 -4.69 23.14 -11.58
CA SER A 227 -3.23 23.14 -11.57
C SER A 227 -2.63 22.28 -12.66
N GLU A 228 -1.34 22.50 -12.94
CA GLU A 228 -0.63 21.83 -14.02
C GLU A 228 -0.50 20.33 -13.78
N ARG A 229 -0.73 19.53 -14.83
CA ARG A 229 -0.42 18.10 -14.79
C ARG A 229 1.10 17.90 -14.81
N ARG A 230 1.64 17.38 -13.71
CA ARG A 230 3.07 17.08 -13.53
C ARG A 230 3.40 15.66 -14.01
N GLY A 231 4.31 14.97 -13.31
CA GLY A 231 4.70 13.60 -13.62
C GLY A 231 3.54 12.61 -13.66
N GLN A 232 3.81 11.39 -14.14
CA GLN A 232 2.78 10.37 -14.30
C GLN A 232 2.16 10.00 -12.95
N SER A 233 0.84 10.16 -12.83
CA SER A 233 0.07 9.93 -11.61
C SER A 233 0.46 10.82 -10.41
N GLN A 234 1.20 11.92 -10.63
CA GLN A 234 1.48 12.88 -9.58
C GLN A 234 0.25 13.77 -9.34
N LYS A 235 -0.31 13.66 -8.14
CA LYS A 235 -1.44 14.45 -7.67
C LYS A 235 -1.00 15.89 -7.31
N PRO A 236 -1.92 16.86 -7.32
CA PRO A 236 -1.61 18.26 -7.03
C PRO A 236 -1.15 18.46 -5.57
N GLU A 237 -0.08 19.24 -5.37
CA GLU A 237 0.39 19.66 -4.05
C GLU A 237 -0.63 20.52 -3.31
N GLU A 238 -1.47 21.22 -4.08
CA GLU A 238 -2.55 22.08 -3.61
C GLU A 238 -3.57 21.31 -2.74
N LEU A 239 -3.71 19.99 -2.94
CA LEU A 239 -4.54 19.16 -2.06
C LEU A 239 -4.00 19.14 -0.63
N TYR A 240 -2.69 19.00 -0.46
CA TYR A 240 -2.05 18.93 0.86
C TYR A 240 -2.14 20.26 1.59
N GLU A 241 -1.92 21.37 0.87
CA GLU A 241 -2.08 22.72 1.41
C GLU A 241 -3.51 22.93 1.93
N MET A 242 -4.52 22.53 1.13
CA MET A 242 -5.92 22.61 1.54
C MET A 242 -6.21 21.75 2.78
N ILE A 243 -5.65 20.53 2.86
CA ILE A 243 -5.82 19.64 4.01
C ILE A 243 -5.17 20.22 5.27
N GLU A 244 -3.96 20.76 5.15
CA GLU A 244 -3.21 21.38 6.24
C GLU A 244 -3.93 22.64 6.76
N GLU A 245 -4.60 23.39 5.89
CA GLU A 245 -5.46 24.50 6.30
C GLU A 245 -6.78 24.04 6.92
N LEU A 246 -7.39 22.96 6.40
CA LEU A 246 -8.64 22.37 6.88
C LEU A 246 -8.47 21.84 8.31
N VAL A 247 -7.37 21.16 8.58
CA VAL A 247 -7.05 20.60 9.90
C VAL A 247 -5.61 20.99 10.25
N PRO A 248 -5.35 22.21 10.74
CA PRO A 248 -4.01 22.66 11.10
C PRO A 248 -3.40 21.86 12.24
N ASN A 249 -2.11 21.54 12.10
CA ASN A 249 -1.34 20.71 13.04
C ASN A 249 -2.01 19.35 13.32
N GLY A 250 -2.68 18.80 12.30
CA GLY A 250 -3.27 17.47 12.35
C GLY A 250 -2.21 16.37 12.24
N LYS A 251 -2.62 15.15 12.55
CA LYS A 251 -1.86 13.94 12.25
C LYS A 251 -2.29 13.44 10.88
N TYR A 252 -1.38 13.49 9.92
CA TYR A 252 -1.66 13.14 8.53
C TYR A 252 -1.03 11.80 8.15
N LEU A 253 -1.80 10.99 7.43
CA LEU A 253 -1.35 9.74 6.84
C LEU A 253 -1.63 9.73 5.35
N GLU A 254 -0.65 9.34 4.55
CA GLU A 254 -0.84 9.01 3.14
C GLU A 254 -0.56 7.52 2.91
N ILE A 255 -1.52 6.83 2.28
CA ILE A 255 -1.43 5.41 1.91
C ILE A 255 -1.36 5.29 0.40
N PHE A 256 -0.41 4.48 -0.08
CA PHE A 256 0.02 4.35 -1.49
C PHE A 256 0.82 5.54 -2.01
N GLY A 257 1.44 6.33 -1.11
CA GLY A 257 2.29 7.44 -1.51
C GLY A 257 3.62 6.98 -2.10
N ARG A 258 4.24 7.86 -2.89
CA ARG A 258 5.53 7.68 -3.57
C ARG A 258 6.51 8.77 -3.12
N LYS A 259 7.75 8.71 -3.59
CA LYS A 259 8.79 9.71 -3.25
C LYS A 259 8.35 11.16 -3.47
N ASN A 260 7.66 11.43 -4.58
CA ASN A 260 7.14 12.77 -4.90
C ASN A 260 5.97 13.24 -4.02
N ASN A 261 5.41 12.36 -3.17
CA ASN A 261 4.39 12.69 -2.19
C ASN A 261 4.96 13.03 -0.81
N LEU A 262 6.26 12.79 -0.57
CA LEU A 262 6.85 13.04 0.75
C LEU A 262 6.74 14.51 1.12
N ARG A 263 6.25 14.75 2.33
CA ARG A 263 6.00 16.08 2.87
C ARG A 263 6.30 16.12 4.36
N ASP A 264 6.79 17.26 4.84
CA ASP A 264 7.07 17.46 6.26
C ASP A 264 5.80 17.21 7.09
N TYR A 265 5.95 16.51 8.22
CA TYR A 265 4.88 16.18 9.17
C TYR A 265 3.85 15.15 8.68
N TRP A 266 4.03 14.58 7.49
CA TRP A 266 3.21 13.48 6.98
C TRP A 266 3.88 12.13 7.23
N VAL A 267 3.07 11.15 7.60
CA VAL A 267 3.44 9.73 7.52
C VAL A 267 3.03 9.23 6.14
N THR A 268 3.97 8.72 5.35
CA THR A 268 3.68 8.21 4.00
C THR A 268 4.06 6.74 3.93
N ILE A 269 3.13 5.89 3.51
CA ILE A 269 3.32 4.44 3.39
C ILE A 269 3.10 4.02 1.94
N GLY A 270 4.08 3.34 1.35
CA GLY A 270 3.98 2.84 -0.02
C GLY A 270 5.17 1.96 -0.43
N ASN A 271 5.00 1.21 -1.53
CA ASN A 271 6.04 0.32 -2.06
C ASN A 271 7.17 1.08 -2.78
N GLU A 272 6.86 2.25 -3.32
CA GLU A 272 7.74 3.04 -4.20
C GLU A 272 8.43 4.19 -3.45
N LEU A 273 8.56 4.08 -2.12
CA LEU A 273 9.32 4.99 -1.27
C LEU A 273 10.83 4.67 -1.28
#